data_AF-A0A060XWS1-F1
#
_entry.id   AF-A0A060XWS1-F1
#
_cell.length_a   1.000
_cell.length_b   1.000
_cell.length_c   1.000
_cell.angle_alpha   90.00
_cell.angle_beta   90.00
_cell.angle_gamma   90.00
#
_symmetry.space_group_name_H-M   'P 1'
#
loop_
_entity.id
_entity.type
_entity.pdbx_description
1 polymer ?
#
loop_
_entity_poly.entity_id
_entity_poly.type
_entity_poly.pdbx_seq_one_letter_code
_entity_poly.pdbx_strand_id
1 'polypeptide(L)'
;MTPRITPETTQLVPSRSTVAQRKEANELRKTLKPLLEKKRRARINDSLGQLKTLILPLVGKDNAPYSKLEKANILEMTVRFLRDLPSSSVKSSSDSYKEGYKACLQRVTALIPKTNLDKDSCQRSSRAFPQIQQRLLSLKANVGSRIENHSNSLPNRPQPLPQTINANMWRPW
;
A
#
# COMPACT_ATOMS: atom_id res chain seq x y z
N MET A 1 17.91 -69.50 4.80
CA MET A 1 16.53 -69.61 4.27
C MET A 1 15.66 -68.66 5.08
N THR A 2 15.53 -67.41 4.63
CA THR A 2 14.72 -66.37 5.29
C THR A 2 13.95 -65.64 4.19
N PRO A 3 12.60 -65.57 4.26
CA PRO A 3 11.83 -64.89 3.22
C PRO A 3 11.83 -63.39 3.47
N ARG A 4 12.03 -62.64 2.38
CA ARG A 4 11.98 -61.18 2.31
C ARG A 4 10.53 -60.76 2.06
N ILE A 5 9.90 -60.08 3.02
CA ILE A 5 8.60 -59.44 2.83
C ILE A 5 8.87 -57.96 2.51
N THR A 6 8.55 -57.53 1.28
CA THR A 6 8.47 -56.12 0.91
C THR A 6 7.01 -55.67 1.02
N PRO A 7 6.70 -54.52 1.66
CA PRO A 7 5.36 -53.94 1.57
C PRO A 7 5.21 -53.19 0.25
N GLU A 8 4.29 -53.66 -0.60
CA GLU A 8 3.87 -52.97 -1.80
C GLU A 8 3.14 -51.67 -1.41
N THR A 9 3.83 -50.54 -1.56
CA THR A 9 3.18 -49.22 -1.53
C THR A 9 2.47 -49.04 -2.86
N THR A 10 1.15 -49.27 -2.87
CA THR A 10 0.26 -48.84 -3.94
C THR A 10 0.31 -47.32 -4.03
N GLN A 11 1.28 -46.80 -4.78
CA GLN A 11 1.22 -45.43 -5.28
C GLN A 11 0.08 -45.36 -6.30
N LEU A 12 -1.00 -44.67 -5.91
CA LEU A 12 -2.01 -44.17 -6.84
C LEU A 12 -1.34 -43.24 -7.85
N VAL A 13 -0.95 -43.80 -8.99
CA VAL A 13 -0.45 -43.06 -10.16
C VAL A 13 -1.60 -42.19 -10.69
N PRO A 14 -1.40 -40.88 -10.93
CA PRO A 14 -2.46 -40.03 -11.48
C PRO A 14 -2.79 -40.53 -12.87
N SER A 15 -4.02 -41.04 -13.04
CA SER A 15 -4.50 -41.59 -14.30
C SER A 15 -4.28 -40.58 -15.43
N ARG A 16 -3.47 -40.97 -16.42
CA ARG A 16 -3.18 -40.18 -17.61
C ARG A 16 -4.49 -39.80 -18.29
N SER A 17 -4.90 -38.54 -18.14
CA SER A 17 -6.15 -38.03 -18.71
C SER A 17 -6.26 -38.42 -20.19
N THR A 18 -7.41 -38.96 -20.59
CA THR A 18 -7.61 -39.46 -21.95
C THR A 18 -7.66 -38.31 -22.94
N VAL A 19 -7.39 -38.58 -24.22
CA VAL A 19 -7.45 -37.54 -25.29
C VAL A 19 -8.83 -36.90 -25.36
N ALA A 20 -9.90 -37.66 -25.10
CA ALA A 20 -11.27 -37.17 -25.01
C ALA A 20 -11.47 -36.17 -23.85
N GLN A 21 -10.98 -36.50 -22.65
CA GLN A 21 -11.03 -35.60 -21.48
C GLN A 21 -10.25 -34.30 -21.71
N ARG A 22 -9.09 -34.35 -22.37
CA ARG A 22 -8.34 -33.14 -22.74
C ARG A 22 -9.10 -32.27 -23.73
N LYS A 23 -9.81 -32.88 -24.69
CA LYS A 23 -10.63 -32.16 -25.69
C LYS A 23 -11.82 -31.49 -25.00
N GLU A 24 -12.54 -32.20 -24.14
CA GLU A 24 -13.64 -31.67 -23.35
C GLU A 24 -13.20 -30.51 -22.45
N ALA A 25 -12.07 -30.65 -21.74
CA ALA A 25 -11.51 -29.57 -20.92
C ALA A 25 -11.09 -28.34 -21.77
N ASN A 26 -10.63 -28.54 -23.00
CA ASN A 26 -10.30 -27.45 -23.91
C ASN A 26 -11.56 -26.72 -24.40
N GLU A 27 -12.60 -27.45 -24.79
CA GLU A 27 -13.89 -26.85 -25.17
C GLU A 27 -14.53 -26.09 -24.00
N LEU A 28 -14.47 -26.65 -22.79
CA LEU A 28 -14.91 -25.97 -21.57
C LEU A 28 -14.10 -24.69 -21.30
N ARG A 29 -12.77 -24.71 -21.52
CA ARG A 29 -11.95 -23.49 -21.41
C ARG A 29 -12.36 -22.44 -22.45
N LYS A 30 -12.64 -22.85 -23.69
CA LYS A 30 -13.09 -21.93 -24.75
C LYS A 30 -14.41 -21.24 -24.42
N THR A 31 -15.31 -21.90 -23.71
CA THR A 31 -16.62 -21.33 -23.32
C THR A 31 -16.57 -20.58 -21.99
N LEU A 32 -15.81 -21.05 -21.00
CA LEU A 32 -15.70 -20.39 -19.70
C LEU A 32 -14.85 -19.12 -19.74
N LYS A 33 -13.76 -19.09 -20.53
CA LYS A 33 -12.91 -17.89 -20.67
C LYS A 33 -13.71 -16.63 -21.06
N PRO A 34 -14.57 -16.62 -22.10
CA PRO A 34 -15.34 -15.42 -22.46
C PRO A 34 -16.35 -15.02 -21.37
N LEU A 35 -16.94 -15.99 -20.64
CA LEU A 35 -17.84 -15.70 -19.53
C LEU A 35 -17.12 -15.03 -18.35
N LEU A 36 -15.95 -15.54 -17.98
CA LEU A 36 -15.11 -14.97 -16.93
C LEU A 36 -14.62 -13.56 -17.31
N GLU A 37 -14.22 -13.38 -18.56
CA GLU A 37 -13.81 -12.07 -19.07
C GLU A 37 -14.98 -11.08 -19.06
N LYS A 38 -16.19 -11.50 -19.45
CA LYS A 38 -17.41 -10.69 -19.34
C LYS A 38 -17.68 -10.27 -17.90
N LYS A 39 -17.60 -11.21 -16.94
CA LYS A 39 -17.75 -10.91 -15.51
C LYS A 39 -16.69 -9.93 -15.01
N ARG A 40 -15.43 -10.11 -15.41
CA ARG A 40 -14.34 -9.19 -15.05
C ARG A 40 -14.57 -7.80 -15.65
N ARG A 41 -14.98 -7.69 -16.92
CA ARG A 41 -15.32 -6.40 -17.58
C ARG A 41 -16.46 -5.70 -16.87
N ALA A 42 -17.50 -6.45 -16.47
CA ALA A 42 -18.62 -5.90 -15.71
C ALA A 42 -18.15 -5.30 -14.37
N ARG A 43 -17.30 -6.02 -13.62
CA ARG A 43 -16.72 -5.50 -12.37
C ARG A 43 -15.89 -4.23 -12.57
N ILE A 44 -15.07 -4.18 -13.63
CA ILE A 44 -14.27 -2.98 -13.93
C ILE A 44 -15.17 -1.80 -14.26
N ASN A 45 -16.18 -1.99 -15.11
CA ASN A 45 -17.10 -0.92 -15.48
C ASN A 45 -17.93 -0.44 -14.28
N ASP A 46 -18.33 -1.36 -13.39
CA ASP A 46 -19.04 -1.02 -12.15
C ASP A 46 -18.18 -0.13 -11.25
N SER A 47 -16.91 -0.52 -11.01
CA SER A 47 -15.98 0.29 -10.23
C SER A 47 -15.73 1.66 -10.86
N LEU A 48 -15.62 1.75 -12.20
CA LEU A 48 -15.50 3.03 -12.90
C LEU A 48 -16.74 3.92 -12.73
N GLY A 49 -17.93 3.31 -12.69
CA GLY A 49 -19.17 4.01 -12.38
C GLY A 49 -19.16 4.57 -10.95
N GLN A 50 -18.74 3.77 -9.97
CA GLN A 50 -18.60 4.22 -8.58
C GLN A 50 -17.58 5.36 -8.45
N LEU A 51 -16.39 5.23 -9.06
CA LEU A 51 -15.37 6.29 -9.06
C LEU A 51 -15.94 7.60 -9.62
N LYS A 52 -16.69 7.52 -10.72
CA LYS A 52 -17.31 8.70 -11.33
C LYS A 52 -18.28 9.40 -10.38
N THR A 53 -19.14 8.66 -9.70
CA THR A 53 -20.09 9.22 -8.72
C THR A 53 -19.38 9.88 -7.54
N LEU A 54 -18.26 9.30 -7.07
CA LEU A 54 -17.50 9.83 -5.93
C LEU A 54 -16.66 11.06 -6.30
N ILE A 55 -15.97 11.04 -7.44
CA ILE A 55 -14.95 12.05 -7.78
C ILE A 55 -15.56 13.31 -8.39
N LEU A 56 -16.64 13.20 -9.17
CA LEU A 56 -17.20 14.35 -9.89
C LEU A 56 -17.66 15.49 -8.96
N PRO A 57 -18.38 15.22 -7.84
CA PRO A 57 -18.76 16.25 -6.87
C PRO A 57 -17.54 16.81 -6.13
N LEU A 58 -16.58 15.97 -5.77
CA LEU A 58 -15.40 16.36 -4.98
C LEU A 58 -14.44 17.29 -5.75
N VAL A 59 -14.43 17.19 -7.08
CA VAL A 59 -13.58 18.01 -7.95
C VAL A 59 -14.33 19.26 -8.45
N GLY A 60 -15.56 19.51 -7.99
CA GLY A 60 -16.35 20.70 -8.32
C GLY A 60 -16.76 20.76 -9.80
N LYS A 61 -16.91 19.60 -10.46
CA LYS A 61 -17.20 19.50 -11.89
C LYS A 61 -18.64 19.04 -12.11
N ASP A 62 -19.58 19.73 -11.48
CA ASP A 62 -21.01 19.38 -11.43
C ASP A 62 -21.73 19.49 -12.80
N ASN A 63 -21.07 20.07 -13.81
CA ASN A 63 -21.68 20.39 -15.10
C ASN A 63 -21.22 19.49 -16.27
N ALA A 64 -20.35 18.51 -16.04
CA ALA A 64 -20.01 17.55 -17.08
C ALA A 64 -21.09 16.46 -17.12
N PRO A 65 -21.80 16.25 -18.25
CA PRO A 65 -22.88 15.27 -18.29
C PRO A 65 -22.33 13.89 -17.92
N TYR A 66 -22.92 13.29 -16.88
CA TYR A 66 -22.62 11.93 -16.43
C TYR A 66 -22.70 10.90 -17.56
N SER A 67 -23.32 11.18 -18.70
CA SER A 67 -23.39 10.30 -19.86
C SER A 67 -22.18 10.38 -20.82
N LYS A 68 -21.38 11.46 -20.80
CA LYS A 68 -20.32 11.71 -21.81
C LYS A 68 -18.88 11.64 -21.27
N LEU A 69 -18.70 11.36 -19.99
CA LEU A 69 -17.36 11.25 -19.40
C LEU A 69 -16.61 10.03 -19.93
N GLU A 70 -15.50 10.27 -20.61
CA GLU A 70 -14.59 9.23 -21.10
C GLU A 70 -13.88 8.51 -19.95
N LYS A 71 -13.55 7.23 -20.14
CA LYS A 71 -12.88 6.40 -19.13
C LYS A 71 -11.54 6.99 -18.69
N ALA A 72 -10.78 7.55 -19.64
CA ALA A 72 -9.50 8.20 -19.34
C ALA A 72 -9.67 9.42 -18.42
N ASN A 73 -10.68 10.26 -18.70
CA ASN A 73 -10.97 11.42 -17.87
C ASN A 73 -11.42 11.05 -16.44
N ILE A 74 -12.20 9.96 -16.27
CA ILE A 74 -12.54 9.44 -14.92
C ILE A 74 -11.25 9.10 -14.14
N LEU A 75 -10.34 8.38 -14.78
CA LEU A 75 -9.07 7.98 -14.15
C LEU A 75 -8.17 9.18 -13.86
N GLU A 76 -8.06 10.13 -14.78
CA GLU A 76 -7.25 11.33 -14.62
C GLU A 76 -7.76 12.20 -13.46
N MET A 77 -9.07 12.48 -13.42
CA MET A 77 -9.67 13.23 -12.31
C MET A 77 -9.46 12.54 -10.97
N THR A 78 -9.56 11.21 -10.93
CA THR A 78 -9.31 10.41 -9.71
C THR A 78 -7.86 10.52 -9.27
N VAL A 79 -6.91 10.36 -10.19
CA VAL A 79 -5.47 10.47 -9.87
C VAL A 79 -5.12 11.87 -9.38
N ARG A 80 -5.68 12.91 -10.01
CA ARG A 80 -5.50 14.29 -9.56
C ARG A 80 -6.04 14.48 -8.15
N PHE A 81 -7.26 14.05 -7.89
CA PHE A 81 -7.85 14.09 -6.55
C PHE A 81 -6.96 13.39 -5.51
N LEU A 82 -6.44 12.19 -5.79
CA LEU A 82 -5.57 11.47 -4.87
C LEU A 82 -4.22 12.16 -4.62
N ARG A 83 -3.70 12.93 -5.59
CA ARG A 83 -2.47 13.72 -5.42
C ARG A 83 -2.72 14.98 -4.60
N ASP A 84 -3.91 15.57 -4.75
CA ASP A 84 -4.32 16.79 -4.04
C ASP A 84 -4.73 16.48 -2.59
N LEU A 85 -5.08 15.23 -2.29
CA LEU A 85 -5.26 14.80 -0.90
C LEU A 85 -3.97 15.09 -0.13
N PRO A 86 -4.05 15.75 1.05
CA PRO A 86 -2.89 15.90 1.90
C PRO A 86 -2.37 14.49 2.13
N SER A 87 -1.10 14.25 1.79
CA SER A 87 -0.43 12.98 2.10
C SER A 87 -0.55 12.82 3.61
N SER A 88 -1.59 12.11 4.05
CA SER A 88 -1.66 11.61 5.41
C SER A 88 -0.55 10.58 5.37
N SER A 89 0.66 11.03 5.70
CA SER A 89 1.75 10.12 6.00
C SER A 89 1.10 9.09 6.90
N VAL A 90 1.12 7.84 6.46
CA VAL A 90 0.68 6.70 7.26
C VAL A 90 1.34 6.95 8.59
N LYS A 91 0.58 7.40 9.61
CA LYS A 91 1.14 8.01 10.81
C LYS A 91 2.06 6.95 11.36
N SER A 92 3.35 7.13 11.13
CA SER A 92 4.31 6.12 11.52
C SER A 92 4.17 6.00 13.03
N SER A 93 4.41 4.83 13.63
CA SER A 93 4.37 4.73 15.10
C SER A 93 5.23 5.83 15.77
N SER A 94 6.24 6.33 15.03
CA SER A 94 7.05 7.51 15.37
C SER A 94 6.24 8.81 15.46
N ASP A 95 5.29 9.08 14.57
CA ASP A 95 4.49 10.32 14.60
C ASP A 95 3.45 10.31 15.71
N SER A 96 2.84 9.15 16.00
CA SER A 96 1.96 8.97 17.16
C SER A 96 2.74 9.16 18.49
N TYR A 97 3.94 8.58 18.60
CA TYR A 97 4.82 8.78 19.75
C TYR A 97 5.22 10.25 19.94
N LYS A 98 5.59 10.95 18.85
CA LYS A 98 5.94 12.38 18.90
C LYS A 98 4.77 13.25 19.36
N GLU A 99 3.57 12.98 18.85
CA GLU A 99 2.35 13.70 19.26
C GLU A 99 2.07 13.47 20.75
N GLY A 100 2.17 12.22 21.22
CA GLY A 100 2.02 11.86 22.64
C GLY A 100 3.06 12.52 23.53
N TYR A 101 4.33 12.56 23.09
CA TYR A 101 5.42 13.21 23.81
C TYR A 101 5.24 14.73 23.89
N LYS A 102 4.84 15.38 22.77
CA LYS A 102 4.51 16.81 22.74
C LYS A 102 3.36 17.14 23.69
N ALA A 103 2.29 16.35 23.65
CA ALA A 103 1.14 16.51 24.55
C ALA A 103 1.54 16.34 26.02
N CYS A 104 2.43 15.38 26.32
CA CYS A 104 2.98 15.21 27.67
C CYS A 104 3.76 16.45 28.12
N LEU A 105 4.70 16.94 27.30
CA LEU A 105 5.49 18.14 27.62
C LEU A 105 4.60 19.36 27.87
N GLN A 106 3.59 19.59 27.02
CA GLN A 106 2.64 20.69 27.20
C GLN A 106 1.91 20.62 28.54
N ARG A 107 1.46 19.42 28.95
CA ARG A 107 0.82 19.23 30.26
C ARG A 107 1.81 19.49 31.40
N VAL A 108 3.02 18.99 31.31
CA VAL A 108 4.06 19.19 32.33
C VAL A 108 4.37 20.68 32.49
N THR A 109 4.56 21.41 31.39
CA THR A 109 4.77 22.86 31.40
C THR A 109 3.58 23.62 32.00
N ALA A 110 2.35 23.17 31.78
CA ALA A 110 1.15 23.79 32.34
C ALA A 110 0.94 23.49 33.84
N LEU A 111 1.46 22.37 34.33
CA LEU A 111 1.28 21.90 35.71
C LEU A 111 2.37 22.38 36.65
N ILE A 112 3.64 22.47 36.21
CA ILE A 112 4.75 22.87 37.08
C ILE A 112 4.55 24.23 37.76
N PRO A 113 4.08 25.29 37.07
CA PRO A 113 3.79 26.57 37.72
C PRO A 113 2.65 26.50 38.75
N LYS A 114 1.80 25.45 38.68
CA LYS A 114 0.65 25.24 39.57
C LYS A 114 0.98 24.34 40.76
N THR A 115 2.13 23.67 40.75
CA THR A 115 2.61 22.87 41.87
C THR A 115 3.35 23.74 42.87
N ASN A 116 3.19 23.48 44.18
CA ASN A 116 3.97 24.11 45.26
C ASN A 116 5.42 23.59 45.28
N LEU A 117 6.07 23.56 44.11
CA LEU A 117 7.49 23.28 43.99
C LEU A 117 8.26 24.55 44.34
N ASP A 118 9.43 24.36 44.93
CA ASP A 118 10.36 25.44 45.23
C ASP A 118 10.65 26.30 43.97
N LYS A 119 10.83 27.61 44.18
CA LYS A 119 10.96 28.59 43.07
C LYS A 119 12.17 28.27 42.19
N ASP A 120 13.26 27.79 42.75
CA ASP A 120 14.44 27.38 41.98
C ASP A 120 14.17 26.15 41.12
N SER A 121 13.34 25.22 41.60
CA SER A 121 12.92 24.03 40.85
C SER A 121 12.01 24.40 39.67
N CYS A 122 11.07 25.31 39.88
CA CYS A 122 10.19 25.85 38.83
C CYS A 122 11.02 26.58 37.75
N GLN A 123 11.97 27.41 38.16
CA GLN A 123 12.81 28.18 37.26
C GLN A 123 13.80 27.32 36.46
N ARG A 124 14.35 26.26 37.06
CA ARG A 124 15.22 25.29 36.39
C ARG A 124 14.45 24.49 35.35
N SER A 125 13.22 24.09 35.65
CA SER A 125 12.35 23.38 34.69
C SER A 125 11.99 24.27 33.49
N SER A 126 11.62 25.54 33.73
CA SER A 126 11.27 26.53 32.71
C SER A 126 12.42 26.76 31.72
N ARG A 127 13.67 26.67 32.19
CA ARG A 127 14.87 26.77 31.32
C ARG A 127 15.16 25.49 30.55
N ALA A 128 14.84 24.30 31.09
CA ALA A 128 15.10 23.02 30.46
C ALA A 128 14.09 22.67 29.35
N PHE A 129 12.82 23.08 29.48
CA PHE A 129 11.77 22.72 28.51
C PHE A 129 12.03 23.19 27.07
N PRO A 130 12.43 24.45 26.80
CA PRO A 130 12.72 24.90 25.45
C PRO A 130 13.89 24.15 24.81
N GLN A 131 14.87 23.75 25.62
CA GLN A 131 16.05 23.02 25.17
C GLN A 131 15.68 21.59 24.75
N ILE A 132 14.83 20.92 25.52
CA ILE A 132 14.29 19.59 25.20
C ILE A 132 13.41 19.67 23.93
N GLN A 133 12.57 20.71 23.81
CA GLN A 133 11.75 20.93 22.63
C GLN A 133 12.60 21.18 21.37
N GLN A 134 13.67 21.97 21.48
CA GLN A 134 14.60 22.20 20.37
C GLN A 134 15.35 20.93 19.95
N ARG A 135 15.76 20.08 20.90
CA ARG A 135 16.36 18.77 20.57
C ARG A 135 15.39 17.83 19.85
N LEU A 136 14.10 17.89 20.17
CA LEU A 136 13.10 17.10 19.45
C LEU A 136 12.89 17.61 18.01
N LEU A 137 12.89 18.93 17.83
CA LEU A 137 12.79 19.56 16.50
C LEU A 137 14.04 19.30 15.66
N SER A 138 15.24 19.26 16.25
CA SER A 138 16.46 18.91 15.52
C SER A 138 16.53 17.43 15.13
N LEU A 139 16.00 16.52 15.97
CA LEU A 139 15.81 15.10 15.59
C LEU A 139 14.87 14.95 14.38
N LYS A 140 13.89 15.85 14.21
CA LYS A 140 13.00 15.88 13.02
C LYS A 140 13.78 16.17 11.73
N ALA A 141 14.78 17.04 11.77
CA ALA A 141 15.60 17.37 10.60
C ALA A 141 16.50 16.20 10.16
N ASN A 142 16.98 15.40 11.12
CA ASN A 142 17.90 14.29 10.83
C ASN A 142 17.19 12.98 10.45
N VAL A 143 15.94 12.77 10.89
CA VAL A 143 15.13 11.62 10.46
C VAL A 143 14.47 11.89 9.09
N GLY A 144 14.16 13.14 8.76
CA GLY A 144 13.66 13.53 7.44
C GLY A 144 14.66 13.27 6.30
N SER A 145 15.96 13.49 6.56
CA SER A 145 17.01 13.32 5.53
C SER A 145 17.35 11.86 5.20
N ARG A 146 16.98 10.89 6.06
CA ARG A 146 17.27 9.47 5.80
C ARG A 146 16.25 8.81 4.87
N ILE A 147 15.06 9.40 4.67
CA ILE A 147 14.05 8.84 3.77
C ILE A 147 14.13 9.42 2.34
N GLU A 148 14.74 10.59 2.14
CA GLU A 148 14.92 11.17 0.79
C GLU A 148 16.21 10.74 0.05
N ASN A 149 17.13 10.01 0.67
CA ASN A 149 18.44 9.70 0.07
C ASN A 149 18.58 8.32 -0.60
N HIS A 150 17.48 7.62 -0.92
CA HIS A 150 17.51 6.43 -1.78
C HIS A 150 16.82 6.66 -3.13
N SER A 151 16.98 7.84 -3.70
CA SER A 151 16.58 8.14 -5.07
C SER A 151 17.63 9.02 -5.72
N ASN A 152 18.76 8.42 -6.11
CA ASN A 152 19.61 8.82 -7.26
C ASN A 152 20.98 8.14 -7.15
N SER A 153 21.08 6.90 -7.62
CA SER A 153 22.34 6.31 -8.06
C SER A 153 22.02 5.26 -9.12
N LEU A 154 22.17 5.60 -10.40
CA LEU A 154 22.35 4.58 -11.44
C LEU A 154 23.72 3.93 -11.23
N PRO A 155 23.84 2.61 -11.12
CA PRO A 155 25.06 1.93 -11.48
C PRO A 155 24.97 1.47 -12.94
N ASN A 156 26.11 1.61 -13.61
CA ASN A 156 26.41 1.16 -14.96
C ASN A 156 25.76 -0.16 -15.37
N ARG A 157 25.37 -0.19 -16.64
CA ARG A 157 25.02 -1.37 -17.46
C ARG A 157 26.22 -2.33 -17.58
N PRO A 158 25.99 -3.65 -17.37
CA PRO A 158 26.52 -4.65 -18.29
C PRO A 158 25.41 -5.55 -18.89
N GLN A 159 25.71 -6.13 -20.05
CA GLN A 159 24.87 -6.96 -20.92
C GLN A 159 24.54 -8.36 -20.33
N PRO A 160 23.60 -9.15 -20.92
CA PRO A 160 22.72 -10.07 -20.18
C PRO A 160 23.16 -11.54 -20.18
N LEU A 161 22.75 -12.29 -19.14
CA LEU A 161 22.63 -13.76 -19.14
C LEU A 161 21.30 -14.16 -18.48
N PRO A 162 20.66 -15.29 -18.88
CA PRO A 162 19.23 -15.48 -18.78
C PRO A 162 18.84 -16.03 -17.41
N GLN A 163 18.05 -15.26 -16.65
CA GLN A 163 17.39 -15.79 -15.46
C GLN A 163 15.92 -15.37 -15.38
N THR A 164 15.10 -16.41 -15.36
CA THR A 164 13.85 -16.58 -14.62
C THR A 164 12.83 -15.44 -14.73
N ILE A 165 11.93 -15.59 -15.70
CA ILE A 165 10.74 -14.76 -15.83
C ILE A 165 9.75 -15.18 -14.74
N ASN A 166 9.77 -14.54 -13.57
CA ASN A 166 8.58 -14.51 -12.73
C ASN A 166 8.51 -13.28 -11.82
N ALA A 167 7.74 -12.27 -12.24
CA ALA A 167 6.85 -11.48 -11.40
C ALA A 167 6.11 -10.43 -12.25
N ASN A 168 4.78 -10.51 -12.23
CA ASN A 168 3.84 -9.39 -12.44
C ASN A 168 3.76 -8.72 -13.82
N MET A 169 4.03 -9.44 -14.92
CA MET A 169 3.36 -9.07 -16.16
C MET A 169 1.87 -9.36 -15.98
N TRP A 170 1.06 -8.31 -15.99
CA TRP A 170 -0.35 -8.41 -16.37
C TRP A 170 -0.39 -9.21 -17.67
N ARG A 171 -0.76 -10.49 -17.59
CA ARG A 171 -0.93 -11.33 -18.77
C ARG A 171 -2.33 -11.06 -19.31
N PRO A 172 -2.46 -10.56 -20.56
CA PRO A 172 -3.75 -10.51 -21.22
C PRO A 172 -4.30 -11.94 -21.32
N TRP A 173 -5.60 -12.11 -21.10
CA TRP A 173 -6.30 -13.38 -21.26
C TRP A 173 -6.55 -13.72 -22.72
#